data_AF-A0A5K3F097-F1
#
_entry.id   AF-A0A5K3F097-F1
#
_cell.length_a   1.000
_cell.length_b   1.000
_cell.length_c   1.000
_cell.angle_alpha   90.00
_cell.angle_beta   90.00
_cell.angle_gamma   90.00
#
_symmetry.space_group_name_H-M   'P 1'
#
loop_
_entity.id
_entity.type
_entity.pdbx_description
1 polymer ?
#
loop_
_entity_poly.entity_id
_entity_poly.type
_entity_poly.pdbx_seq_one_letter_code
_entity_poly.pdbx_strand_id
1 'polypeptide(L)'
;MAASDFYGDGDIVDEEEDFRPRGNNLKLWGNQVTMNINPMIHTNIIQSPYFKTNLIELKTYHEVIDEIYYKVTHLEPWERNSRRMGGQTGMCGGVRGVGAGGIVSTAYCLLFKLFTLKLTRKQLRGLLEHPDSPYIRALGFMYIRYCLPPEDLWMWFAPYLDDEEEIDVRAGGGCSMTIGSMLEQWLTKLDWFSTLFPRIPVPVQKKIEEKLRIRRQKHVLEEVSRPLKHSDREDRSDSEDRHLKERRRYI
;
A
#
# COMPACT_ATOMS: atom_id res chain seq x y z
N MET A 1 -46.20 -2.90 36.13
CA MET A 1 -46.49 -3.07 34.69
C MET A 1 -46.01 -1.80 34.00
N ALA A 2 -45.04 -1.77 33.09
CA ALA A 2 -44.18 -2.79 32.51
C ALA A 2 -42.84 -2.11 32.15
N ALA A 3 -41.76 -2.88 32.26
CA ALA A 3 -40.41 -2.52 31.85
C ALA A 3 -40.26 -2.65 30.31
N SER A 4 -39.15 -2.07 29.82
CA SER A 4 -38.32 -2.51 28.67
C SER A 4 -39.03 -2.96 27.40
N ASP A 5 -38.67 -2.33 26.27
CA ASP A 5 -38.26 -3.02 25.04
C ASP A 5 -38.21 -2.01 23.89
N PHE A 6 -37.05 -1.39 23.67
CA PHE A 6 -36.71 -0.77 22.38
C PHE A 6 -35.17 -0.63 22.28
N TYR A 7 -34.45 -1.74 22.42
CA TYR A 7 -33.14 -1.89 21.80
C TYR A 7 -33.35 -2.70 20.53
N GLY A 8 -33.31 -2.00 19.39
CA GLY A 8 -33.34 -2.61 18.07
C GLY A 8 -32.08 -3.43 17.86
N ASP A 9 -32.29 -4.74 17.80
CA ASP A 9 -31.41 -5.75 17.23
C ASP A 9 -30.94 -5.30 15.84
N GLY A 10 -29.64 -5.07 15.72
CA GLY A 10 -29.01 -4.48 14.55
C GLY A 10 -27.54 -4.85 14.55
N ASP A 11 -27.26 -6.11 14.22
CA ASP A 11 -25.99 -6.65 13.73
C ASP A 11 -24.74 -6.07 14.41
N ILE A 12 -24.46 -6.52 15.63
CA ILE A 12 -23.07 -6.63 16.09
C ILE A 12 -22.45 -7.71 15.20
N VAL A 13 -21.90 -7.30 14.05
CA VAL A 13 -21.15 -8.18 13.18
C VAL A 13 -19.91 -8.59 13.96
N ASP A 14 -19.91 -9.84 14.44
CA ASP A 14 -18.84 -10.46 15.24
C ASP A 14 -17.45 -10.06 14.72
N GLU A 15 -16.75 -9.18 15.46
CA GLU A 15 -15.33 -8.87 15.25
C GLU A 15 -14.45 -10.13 15.39
N GLU A 16 -14.99 -11.20 15.98
CA GLU A 16 -14.30 -12.48 16.21
C GLU A 16 -14.11 -13.33 14.94
N GLU A 17 -14.89 -13.12 13.86
CA GLU A 17 -14.70 -13.90 12.62
C GLU A 17 -13.37 -13.58 11.91
N ASP A 18 -12.84 -12.37 12.06
CA ASP A 18 -11.64 -11.88 11.37
C ASP A 18 -10.34 -12.59 11.84
N PHE A 19 -10.34 -13.17 13.04
CA PHE A 19 -9.14 -13.72 13.70
C PHE A 19 -9.06 -15.25 13.74
N ARG A 20 -9.98 -15.97 13.09
CA ARG A 20 -9.90 -17.44 13.05
C ARG A 20 -8.54 -17.90 12.49
N PRO A 21 -7.90 -18.95 13.05
CA PRO A 21 -6.63 -19.45 12.57
C PRO A 21 -6.69 -19.79 11.08
N ARG A 22 -6.19 -18.90 10.22
CA ARG A 22 -6.08 -19.16 8.79
C ARG A 22 -4.83 -19.99 8.56
N GLY A 23 -4.97 -21.10 7.84
CA GLY A 23 -3.83 -21.94 7.46
C GLY A 23 -2.74 -21.15 6.73
N ASN A 24 -1.56 -21.76 6.59
CA ASN A 24 -0.42 -21.10 5.94
C ASN A 24 -0.62 -20.86 4.43
N ASN A 25 -1.61 -21.52 3.81
CA ASN A 25 -1.94 -21.32 2.41
C ASN A 25 -2.85 -20.09 2.23
N LEU A 26 -2.56 -19.26 1.23
CA LEU A 26 -3.41 -18.14 0.85
C LEU A 26 -4.55 -18.62 -0.06
N LYS A 27 -5.78 -18.21 0.25
CA LYS A 27 -6.93 -18.41 -0.65
C LYS A 27 -6.92 -17.28 -1.68
N LEU A 28 -6.55 -17.59 -2.92
CA LEU A 28 -6.56 -16.61 -4.00
C LEU A 28 -7.99 -16.36 -4.49
N TRP A 29 -8.27 -15.14 -4.91
CA TRP A 29 -9.56 -14.65 -5.39
C TRP A 29 -9.48 -14.22 -6.84
N GLY A 30 -10.57 -14.44 -7.59
CA GLY A 30 -10.67 -14.03 -8.99
C GLY A 30 -9.82 -14.88 -9.94
N ASN A 31 -9.24 -14.24 -10.95
CA ASN A 31 -8.55 -14.89 -12.05
C ASN A 31 -7.18 -15.46 -11.64
N GLN A 32 -7.11 -16.79 -11.61
CA GLN A 32 -5.92 -17.57 -11.23
C GLN A 32 -4.81 -17.63 -12.29
N VAL A 33 -5.04 -17.02 -13.46
CA VAL A 33 -4.05 -16.91 -14.54
C VAL A 33 -3.47 -15.50 -14.57
N THR A 34 -4.34 -14.49 -14.56
CA THR A 34 -3.91 -13.10 -14.78
C THR A 34 -3.70 -12.29 -13.51
N MET A 35 -3.93 -12.89 -12.32
CA MET A 35 -3.86 -12.20 -11.04
C MET A 35 -4.81 -10.99 -10.95
N ASN A 36 -5.91 -11.00 -11.71
CA ASN A 36 -6.84 -9.87 -11.85
C ASN A 36 -6.22 -8.56 -12.37
N ILE A 37 -5.00 -8.60 -12.94
CA ILE A 37 -4.38 -7.44 -13.59
C ILE A 37 -5.10 -7.13 -14.91
N ASN A 38 -5.09 -5.85 -15.31
CA ASN A 38 -5.56 -5.40 -16.62
C ASN A 38 -4.97 -6.29 -17.76
N PRO A 39 -5.80 -6.83 -18.68
CA PRO A 39 -5.34 -7.73 -19.73
C PRO A 39 -4.18 -7.19 -20.59
N MET A 40 -4.13 -5.88 -20.82
CA MET A 40 -3.06 -5.23 -21.56
C MET A 40 -1.73 -5.29 -20.79
N ILE A 41 -1.76 -5.01 -19.49
CA ILE A 41 -0.58 -5.10 -18.64
C ILE A 41 -0.13 -6.55 -18.53
N HIS A 42 -1.05 -7.47 -18.26
CA HIS A 42 -0.72 -8.90 -18.22
C HIS A 42 -0.05 -9.38 -19.52
N THR A 43 -0.57 -9.00 -20.69
CA THR A 43 0.04 -9.33 -21.99
C THR A 43 1.46 -8.78 -22.10
N ASN A 44 1.69 -7.53 -21.68
CA ASN A 44 3.02 -6.91 -21.69
C ASN A 44 3.98 -7.56 -20.68
N ILE A 45 3.51 -7.97 -19.50
CA ILE A 45 4.32 -8.75 -18.53
C ILE A 45 4.77 -10.06 -19.17
N ILE A 46 3.82 -10.85 -19.70
CA ILE A 46 4.14 -12.16 -20.28
C ILE A 46 5.08 -12.03 -21.48
N GLN A 47 4.99 -10.94 -22.25
CA GLN A 47 5.86 -10.68 -23.40
C GLN A 47 7.19 -10.01 -23.05
N SER A 48 7.31 -9.42 -21.86
CA SER A 48 8.49 -8.69 -21.41
C SER A 48 9.72 -9.61 -21.42
N PRO A 49 10.83 -9.20 -22.07
CA PRO A 49 12.10 -9.91 -21.96
C PRO A 49 12.51 -10.09 -20.50
N TYR A 50 12.41 -9.04 -19.69
CA TYR A 50 12.74 -9.08 -18.27
C TYR A 50 12.00 -10.20 -17.54
N PHE A 51 10.69 -10.36 -17.78
CA PHE A 51 9.93 -11.45 -17.17
C PHE A 51 10.32 -12.83 -17.72
N LYS A 52 10.47 -12.96 -19.05
CA LYS A 52 10.74 -14.23 -19.73
C LYS A 52 12.14 -14.78 -19.48
N THR A 53 13.15 -13.92 -19.40
CA THR A 53 14.56 -14.32 -19.36
C THR A 53 15.17 -14.14 -17.99
N ASN A 54 14.93 -13.00 -17.32
CA ASN A 54 15.57 -12.72 -16.04
C ASN A 54 14.76 -13.33 -14.89
N LEU A 55 13.47 -13.01 -14.82
CA LEU A 55 12.64 -13.44 -13.68
C LEU A 55 12.31 -14.93 -13.70
N ILE A 56 12.47 -15.64 -14.82
CA ILE A 56 12.29 -17.09 -14.86
C ILE A 56 13.38 -17.84 -14.08
N GLU A 57 14.58 -17.25 -13.99
CA GLU A 57 15.73 -17.83 -13.30
C GLU A 57 15.58 -17.74 -11.77
N LEU A 58 14.89 -16.72 -11.27
CA LEU A 58 14.59 -16.54 -9.85
C LEU A 58 13.53 -17.57 -9.42
N LYS A 59 13.88 -18.53 -8.57
CA LYS A 59 13.00 -19.65 -8.19
C LYS A 59 12.50 -19.55 -6.75
N THR A 60 13.17 -18.76 -5.93
CA THR A 60 12.88 -18.65 -4.51
C THR A 60 12.28 -17.30 -4.17
N TYR A 61 11.56 -17.26 -3.06
CA TYR A 61 11.00 -16.05 -2.49
C TYR A 61 12.06 -14.99 -2.19
N HIS A 62 13.20 -15.39 -1.62
CA HIS A 62 14.28 -14.47 -1.24
C HIS A 62 14.96 -13.84 -2.47
N GLU A 63 15.21 -14.61 -3.52
CA GLU A 63 15.76 -14.07 -4.78
C GLU A 63 14.85 -12.99 -5.39
N VAL A 64 13.52 -13.16 -5.29
CA VAL A 64 12.57 -12.16 -5.77
C VAL A 64 12.56 -10.93 -4.86
N ILE A 65 12.72 -11.08 -3.54
CA ILE A 65 12.88 -9.93 -2.63
C ILE A 65 14.12 -9.13 -2.98
N ASP A 66 15.26 -9.79 -3.19
CA ASP A 66 16.51 -9.12 -3.54
C ASP A 66 16.34 -8.33 -4.86
N GLU A 67 15.72 -8.95 -5.87
CA GLU A 67 15.46 -8.27 -7.13
C GLU A 67 14.50 -7.08 -6.96
N ILE A 68 13.50 -7.17 -6.06
CA ILE A 68 12.64 -6.02 -5.71
C ILE A 68 13.48 -4.90 -5.10
N TYR A 69 14.32 -5.22 -4.12
CA TYR A 69 15.19 -4.26 -3.43
C TYR A 69 16.08 -3.51 -4.43
N TYR A 70 16.69 -4.22 -5.38
CA TYR A 70 17.64 -3.62 -6.31
C TYR A 70 17.00 -2.91 -7.52
N LYS A 71 15.80 -3.31 -7.95
CA LYS A 71 15.24 -2.84 -9.24
C LYS A 71 14.00 -1.98 -9.12
N VAL A 72 13.21 -2.11 -8.05
CA VAL A 72 11.95 -1.39 -7.94
C VAL A 72 12.18 0.01 -7.37
N THR A 73 11.71 1.01 -8.11
CA THR A 73 11.87 2.43 -7.76
C THR A 73 10.56 3.22 -7.82
N HIS A 74 9.45 2.58 -8.21
CA HIS A 74 8.12 3.15 -8.28
C HIS A 74 7.05 2.05 -8.33
N LEU A 75 5.78 2.41 -8.23
CA LEU A 75 4.65 1.46 -8.21
C LEU A 75 3.66 1.64 -9.37
N GLU A 76 3.99 2.47 -10.36
CA GLU A 76 3.20 2.56 -11.60
C GLU A 76 3.27 1.28 -12.44
N PRO A 77 2.22 0.97 -13.22
CA PRO A 77 2.23 -0.15 -14.17
C PRO A 77 3.19 0.01 -15.35
N TRP A 78 3.57 1.24 -15.69
CA TRP A 78 4.38 1.57 -16.86
C TRP A 78 5.63 2.31 -16.45
N GLU A 79 6.73 2.05 -17.15
CA GLU A 79 7.97 2.83 -17.00
C GLU A 79 7.76 4.27 -17.46
N ARG A 80 8.52 5.19 -16.86
CA ARG A 80 8.42 6.64 -17.14
C ARG A 80 8.45 6.92 -18.63
N ASN A 81 7.55 7.77 -19.12
CA ASN A 81 7.48 8.23 -20.51
C ASN A 81 7.29 7.11 -21.56
N SER A 82 7.07 5.86 -21.15
CA SER A 82 6.95 4.75 -22.08
C SER A 82 5.54 4.65 -22.66
N ARG A 83 4.53 5.10 -21.91
CA ARG A 83 3.13 5.08 -22.34
C ARG A 83 2.79 6.34 -23.15
N ARG A 84 2.50 6.15 -24.43
CA ARG A 84 1.88 7.20 -25.26
C ARG A 84 0.37 7.21 -24.99
N MET A 85 -0.09 8.13 -24.15
CA MET A 85 -1.53 8.33 -23.91
C MET A 85 -2.23 9.11 -25.04
N GLY A 86 -1.50 9.61 -26.04
CA GLY A 86 -2.06 10.36 -27.17
C GLY A 86 -1.80 9.67 -28.52
N GLY A 87 -2.86 9.50 -29.32
CA GLY A 87 -2.74 9.30 -30.78
C GLY A 87 -3.35 8.03 -31.39
N GLN A 88 -4.42 7.43 -30.85
CA GLN A 88 -5.24 6.50 -31.64
C GLN A 88 -6.34 7.24 -32.39
N THR A 89 -5.94 7.91 -33.48
CA THR A 89 -6.83 8.31 -34.58
C THR A 89 -6.14 7.90 -35.88
N GLY A 90 -6.37 6.66 -36.31
CA GLY A 90 -5.90 6.16 -37.59
C GLY A 90 -6.26 4.69 -37.83
N MET A 91 -7.10 4.45 -38.83
CA MET A 91 -7.20 3.14 -39.50
C MET A 91 -5.80 2.84 -40.07
N CYS A 92 -5.21 1.67 -39.75
CA CYS A 92 -3.85 1.22 -40.16
C CYS A 92 -2.69 1.42 -39.15
N GLY A 93 -2.89 1.22 -37.85
CA GLY A 93 -1.81 1.06 -36.85
C GLY A 93 -1.10 -0.31 -36.89
N GLY A 94 -0.71 -0.77 -38.08
CA GLY A 94 -0.18 -2.11 -38.33
C GLY A 94 1.26 -2.34 -37.88
N VAL A 95 1.42 -3.29 -36.95
CA VAL A 95 2.56 -4.22 -36.78
C VAL A 95 3.94 -3.62 -36.44
N ARG A 96 4.12 -3.27 -35.16
CA ARG A 96 5.22 -3.70 -34.25
C ARG A 96 4.91 -3.15 -32.85
N GLY A 97 4.65 -4.04 -31.90
CA GLY A 97 4.29 -3.73 -30.51
C GLY A 97 2.85 -4.15 -30.20
N VAL A 98 2.67 -5.38 -29.74
CA VAL A 98 1.38 -5.85 -29.22
C VAL A 98 1.16 -5.15 -27.87
N GLY A 99 0.23 -4.22 -27.61
CA GLY A 99 -0.67 -3.39 -28.39
C GLY A 99 -1.08 -2.26 -27.42
N ALA A 100 -0.88 -0.99 -27.81
CA ALA A 100 -1.34 0.22 -27.11
C ALA A 100 -0.99 0.38 -25.60
N GLY A 101 0.19 -0.09 -25.15
CA GLY A 101 0.73 0.12 -23.80
C GLY A 101 2.23 0.42 -23.86
N GLY A 102 2.77 1.11 -22.85
CA GLY A 102 4.20 1.44 -22.76
C GLY A 102 5.07 0.23 -22.40
N ILE A 103 6.28 0.49 -21.95
CA ILE A 103 7.14 -0.54 -21.34
C ILE A 103 6.55 -0.83 -19.96
N VAL A 104 6.21 -2.09 -19.68
CA VAL A 104 5.68 -2.49 -18.37
C VAL A 104 6.75 -2.35 -17.31
N SER A 105 6.35 -1.91 -16.12
CA SER A 105 7.29 -1.65 -15.04
C SER A 105 7.89 -2.91 -14.43
N THR A 106 9.09 -2.73 -13.86
CA THR A 106 9.75 -3.76 -13.06
C THR A 106 8.87 -4.20 -11.87
N ALA A 107 8.19 -3.25 -11.21
CA ALA A 107 7.28 -3.51 -10.10
C ALA A 107 6.16 -4.49 -10.48
N TYR A 108 5.49 -4.28 -11.62
CA TYR A 108 4.40 -5.15 -12.06
C TYR A 108 4.89 -6.51 -12.55
N CYS A 109 6.09 -6.58 -13.16
CA CYS A 109 6.72 -7.86 -13.51
C CYS A 109 7.02 -8.70 -12.26
N LEU A 110 7.61 -8.09 -11.22
CA LEU A 110 7.95 -8.75 -9.97
C LEU A 110 6.71 -9.10 -9.14
N LEU A 111 5.67 -8.25 -9.13
CA LEU A 111 4.38 -8.56 -8.54
C LEU A 111 3.77 -9.84 -9.13
N PHE A 112 3.75 -9.93 -10.46
CA PHE A 112 3.25 -11.13 -11.13
C PHE A 112 4.17 -12.33 -10.90
N LYS A 113 5.49 -12.13 -10.80
CA LYS A 113 6.44 -13.19 -10.43
C LYS A 113 6.13 -13.77 -9.04
N LEU A 114 5.90 -12.93 -8.02
CA LEU A 114 5.47 -13.36 -6.69
C LEU A 114 4.19 -14.23 -6.75
N PHE A 115 3.25 -13.88 -7.63
CA PHE A 115 2.04 -14.67 -7.85
C PHE A 115 2.30 -16.05 -8.46
N THR A 116 3.19 -16.15 -9.44
CA THR A 116 3.56 -17.46 -10.01
C THR A 116 4.24 -18.39 -9.00
N LEU A 117 4.91 -17.86 -7.98
CA LEU A 117 5.52 -18.62 -6.89
C LEU A 117 4.52 -19.13 -5.85
N LYS A 118 3.25 -18.71 -5.91
CA LYS A 118 2.18 -19.08 -4.97
C LYS A 118 2.58 -18.88 -3.51
N LEU A 119 2.71 -17.60 -3.12
CA LEU A 119 3.13 -17.23 -1.77
C LEU A 119 2.30 -17.89 -0.67
N THR A 120 2.98 -18.25 0.40
CA THR A 120 2.36 -18.61 1.67
C THR A 120 2.02 -17.37 2.49
N ARG A 121 1.15 -17.52 3.50
CA ARG A 121 0.80 -16.46 4.45
C ARG A 121 2.03 -15.92 5.18
N LYS A 122 2.97 -16.79 5.56
CA LYS A 122 4.23 -16.38 6.21
C LYS A 122 5.10 -15.53 5.29
N GLN A 123 5.27 -15.93 4.03
CA GLN A 123 6.01 -15.15 3.05
C GLN A 123 5.35 -13.80 2.77
N LEU A 124 4.02 -13.77 2.67
CA LEU A 124 3.31 -12.51 2.49
C LEU A 124 3.51 -11.56 3.68
N ARG A 125 3.39 -12.05 4.93
CA ARG A 125 3.73 -11.25 6.12
C ARG A 125 5.18 -10.75 6.10
N GLY A 126 6.12 -11.62 5.70
CA GLY A 126 7.53 -11.24 5.54
C GLY A 126 7.75 -10.12 4.54
N LEU A 127 6.90 -9.96 3.51
CA LEU A 127 6.94 -8.80 2.62
C LEU A 127 6.43 -7.54 3.33
N LEU A 128 5.29 -7.62 4.02
CA LEU A 128 4.65 -6.45 4.66
C LEU A 128 5.50 -5.84 5.77
N GLU A 129 6.23 -6.69 6.50
CA GLU A 129 7.05 -6.32 7.66
C GLU A 129 8.54 -6.18 7.28
N HIS A 130 8.86 -6.18 5.98
CA HIS A 130 10.25 -6.16 5.53
C HIS A 130 10.92 -4.80 5.86
N PRO A 131 12.06 -4.78 6.58
CA PRO A 131 12.67 -3.53 7.04
C PRO A 131 13.48 -2.80 5.96
N ASP A 132 13.97 -3.51 4.95
CA ASP A 132 15.00 -2.95 4.07
C ASP A 132 14.48 -2.02 2.97
N SER A 133 13.20 -2.11 2.57
CA SER A 133 12.67 -1.27 1.51
C SER A 133 11.15 -1.12 1.55
N PRO A 134 10.61 0.12 1.43
CA PRO A 134 9.18 0.36 1.35
C PRO A 134 8.57 -0.25 0.08
N TYR A 135 9.35 -0.46 -0.98
CA TYR A 135 8.87 -1.08 -2.22
C TYR A 135 8.61 -2.59 -2.05
N ILE A 136 9.37 -3.28 -1.20
CA ILE A 136 9.10 -4.70 -0.85
C ILE A 136 7.75 -4.80 -0.16
N ARG A 137 7.53 -3.92 0.83
CA ARG A 137 6.27 -3.83 1.59
C ARG A 137 5.11 -3.49 0.68
N ALA A 138 5.25 -2.46 -0.14
CA ALA A 138 4.22 -2.01 -1.06
C ALA A 138 3.82 -3.07 -2.08
N LEU A 139 4.75 -3.87 -2.61
CA LEU A 139 4.41 -5.00 -3.48
C LEU A 139 3.67 -6.12 -2.74
N GLY A 140 3.97 -6.35 -1.46
CA GLY A 140 3.18 -7.23 -0.60
C GLY A 140 1.74 -6.75 -0.44
N PHE A 141 1.52 -5.46 -0.17
CA PHE A 141 0.17 -4.89 -0.09
C PHE A 141 -0.55 -4.89 -1.46
N MET A 142 0.16 -4.62 -2.54
CA MET A 142 -0.39 -4.67 -3.89
C MET A 142 -0.80 -6.09 -4.27
N TYR A 143 -0.01 -7.10 -3.85
CA TYR A 143 -0.36 -8.52 -3.99
C TYR A 143 -1.69 -8.82 -3.30
N ILE A 144 -1.87 -8.35 -2.07
CA ILE A 144 -3.13 -8.51 -1.33
C ILE A 144 -4.29 -7.89 -2.08
N ARG A 145 -4.12 -6.64 -2.54
CA ARG A 145 -5.16 -5.88 -3.24
C ARG A 145 -5.62 -6.53 -4.55
N TYR A 146 -4.73 -7.23 -5.24
CA TYR A 146 -5.04 -7.96 -6.47
C TYR A 146 -5.51 -9.40 -6.25
N CYS A 147 -4.96 -10.11 -5.26
CA CYS A 147 -5.05 -11.56 -5.19
C CYS A 147 -5.97 -12.10 -4.10
N LEU A 148 -6.20 -11.37 -3.01
CA LEU A 148 -6.91 -11.91 -1.86
C LEU A 148 -8.41 -11.54 -1.89
N PRO A 149 -9.26 -12.30 -1.18
CA PRO A 149 -10.68 -12.01 -1.08
C PRO A 149 -10.90 -10.59 -0.55
N PRO A 150 -11.83 -9.81 -1.13
CA PRO A 150 -12.10 -8.45 -0.68
C PRO A 150 -12.43 -8.35 0.82
N GLU A 151 -13.06 -9.38 1.39
CA GLU A 151 -13.43 -9.47 2.79
C GLU A 151 -12.20 -9.49 3.72
N ASP A 152 -11.06 -9.99 3.23
CA ASP A 152 -9.82 -10.07 3.97
C ASP A 152 -9.00 -8.77 3.90
N LEU A 153 -9.34 -7.81 3.03
CA LEU A 153 -8.51 -6.62 2.84
C LEU A 153 -8.30 -5.85 4.15
N TRP A 154 -9.37 -5.70 4.95
CA TRP A 154 -9.30 -4.95 6.20
C TRP A 154 -8.29 -5.53 7.19
N MET A 155 -8.34 -6.84 7.49
CA MET A 155 -7.44 -7.45 8.47
C MET A 155 -5.95 -7.32 8.09
N TRP A 156 -5.66 -7.26 6.79
CA TRP A 156 -4.30 -7.13 6.29
C TRP A 156 -3.82 -5.68 6.26
N PHE A 157 -4.69 -4.73 5.94
CA PHE A 157 -4.33 -3.32 5.77
C PHE A 157 -4.39 -2.54 7.09
N ALA A 158 -5.38 -2.83 7.94
CA ALA A 158 -5.67 -2.05 9.14
C ALA A 158 -4.48 -1.83 10.09
N PRO A 159 -3.57 -2.82 10.33
CA PRO A 159 -2.41 -2.62 11.19
C PRO A 159 -1.40 -1.59 10.68
N TYR A 160 -1.44 -1.26 9.38
CA TYR A 160 -0.45 -0.43 8.69
C TYR A 160 -1.02 0.91 8.22
N LEU A 161 -2.25 1.26 8.62
CA LEU A 161 -2.88 2.53 8.20
C LEU A 161 -2.24 3.78 8.84
N ASP A 162 -1.52 3.62 9.96
CA ASP A 162 -0.72 4.71 10.57
C ASP A 162 0.78 4.59 10.23
N ASP A 163 1.13 3.79 9.22
CA ASP A 163 2.53 3.62 8.82
C ASP A 163 3.05 4.90 8.15
N GLU A 164 3.98 5.58 8.82
CA GLU A 164 4.60 6.85 8.41
C GLU A 164 5.79 6.66 7.46
N GLU A 165 6.15 5.43 7.07
CA GLU A 165 7.24 5.20 6.13
C GLU A 165 6.92 5.83 4.76
N GLU A 166 7.83 6.68 4.26
CA GLU A 166 7.67 7.41 3.00
C GLU A 166 8.04 6.56 1.78
N ILE A 167 7.28 6.70 0.70
CA ILE A 167 7.50 6.02 -0.58
C ILE A 167 7.14 6.94 -1.75
N ASP A 168 7.98 6.98 -2.79
CA ASP A 168 7.59 7.61 -4.07
C ASP A 168 7.00 6.56 -4.99
N VAL A 169 5.72 6.74 -5.33
CA VAL A 169 4.96 5.74 -6.09
C VAL A 169 4.99 6.00 -7.61
N ARG A 170 5.46 7.17 -8.05
CA ARG A 170 5.40 7.61 -9.45
C ARG A 170 6.69 7.30 -10.22
N ALA A 171 6.55 6.88 -11.47
CA ALA A 171 7.68 6.64 -12.35
C ALA A 171 8.39 7.96 -12.67
N GLY A 172 9.67 8.07 -12.32
CA GLY A 172 10.43 9.33 -12.43
C GLY A 172 10.23 10.30 -11.27
N GLY A 173 9.52 9.87 -10.24
CA GLY A 173 9.33 10.57 -8.98
C GLY A 173 8.30 11.70 -8.98
N GLY A 174 8.16 12.34 -7.82
CA GLY A 174 7.28 13.49 -7.61
C GLY A 174 5.87 13.11 -7.16
N CYS A 175 5.67 11.89 -6.66
CA CYS A 175 4.45 11.50 -5.95
C CYS A 175 4.81 10.72 -4.68
N SER A 176 5.41 11.39 -3.71
CA SER A 176 5.70 10.83 -2.39
C SER A 176 4.45 10.81 -1.51
N MET A 177 4.30 9.77 -0.72
CA MET A 177 3.28 9.60 0.31
C MET A 177 3.75 8.58 1.33
N THR A 178 3.11 8.53 2.49
CA THR A 178 3.33 7.46 3.47
C THR A 178 2.68 6.14 3.01
N ILE A 179 3.20 5.01 3.50
CA ILE A 179 2.57 3.69 3.31
C ILE A 179 1.12 3.72 3.79
N GLY A 180 0.82 4.27 4.97
CA GLY A 180 -0.55 4.35 5.49
C GLY A 180 -1.52 5.09 4.55
N SER A 181 -1.08 6.23 4.00
CA SER A 181 -1.85 7.02 3.04
C SER A 181 -2.09 6.26 1.73
N MET A 182 -1.06 5.57 1.22
CA MET A 182 -1.17 4.70 0.04
C MET A 182 -2.20 3.58 0.25
N LEU A 183 -2.18 2.93 1.42
CA LEU A 183 -3.11 1.85 1.76
C LEU A 183 -4.56 2.35 1.89
N GLU A 184 -4.79 3.49 2.53
CA GLU A 184 -6.12 4.11 2.57
C GLU A 184 -6.62 4.46 1.16
N GLN A 185 -5.74 4.96 0.29
CA GLN A 185 -6.07 5.22 -1.12
C GLN A 185 -6.49 3.93 -1.84
N TRP A 186 -5.78 2.81 -1.66
CA TRP A 186 -6.11 1.54 -2.32
C TRP A 186 -7.40 0.88 -1.81
N LEU A 187 -7.82 1.20 -0.58
CA LEU A 187 -9.09 0.76 -0.02
C LEU A 187 -10.29 1.61 -0.49
N THR A 188 -10.06 2.86 -0.89
CA THR A 188 -11.12 3.82 -1.19
C THR A 188 -11.24 4.20 -2.67
N LYS A 189 -10.14 4.12 -3.42
CA LYS A 189 -10.08 4.46 -4.84
C LYS A 189 -9.77 3.23 -5.68
N LEU A 190 -10.50 3.08 -6.79
CA LEU A 190 -10.25 2.01 -7.75
C LEU A 190 -9.11 2.35 -8.72
N ASP A 191 -8.92 3.63 -9.05
CA ASP A 191 -7.88 4.06 -9.98
C ASP A 191 -6.51 4.10 -9.32
N TRP A 192 -5.54 3.51 -10.02
CA TRP A 192 -4.12 3.57 -9.73
C TRP A 192 -3.36 3.76 -11.04
N PHE A 193 -2.87 4.99 -11.26
CA PHE A 193 -2.11 5.38 -12.45
C PHE A 193 -2.78 4.99 -13.78
N SER A 194 -4.06 5.38 -13.93
CA SER A 194 -4.88 5.08 -15.13
C SER A 194 -5.13 3.60 -15.37
N THR A 195 -5.03 2.79 -14.32
CA THR A 195 -5.45 1.40 -14.29
C THR A 195 -6.37 1.18 -13.12
N LEU A 196 -7.15 0.11 -13.16
CA LEU A 196 -8.12 -0.17 -12.12
C LEU A 196 -7.68 -1.38 -11.31
N PHE A 197 -7.74 -1.27 -10.00
CA PHE A 197 -7.75 -2.43 -9.11
C PHE A 197 -9.03 -3.25 -9.31
N PRO A 198 -9.03 -4.54 -8.92
CA PRO A 198 -10.24 -5.35 -8.87
C PRO A 198 -11.30 -4.66 -8.00
N ARG A 199 -12.55 -4.66 -8.47
CA ARG A 199 -13.66 -4.03 -7.73
C ARG A 199 -13.91 -4.77 -6.42
N ILE A 200 -14.05 -4.02 -5.34
CA ILE A 200 -14.50 -4.51 -4.04
C ILE A 200 -16.04 -4.56 -4.07
N PRO A 201 -16.68 -5.68 -3.68
CA PRO A 201 -18.13 -5.77 -3.58
C PRO A 201 -18.70 -4.66 -2.70
N VAL A 202 -19.80 -4.03 -3.12
CA VAL A 202 -20.40 -2.88 -2.44
C VAL A 202 -20.62 -3.10 -0.92
N PRO A 203 -21.13 -4.26 -0.45
CA PRO A 203 -21.28 -4.49 0.98
C PRO A 203 -19.96 -4.46 1.76
N VAL A 204 -18.88 -5.01 1.16
CA VAL A 204 -17.54 -5.01 1.75
C VAL A 204 -16.95 -3.60 1.74
N GLN A 205 -17.12 -2.87 0.63
CA GLN A 205 -16.68 -1.49 0.49
C GLN A 205 -17.31 -0.59 1.58
N LYS A 206 -18.63 -0.68 1.79
CA LYS A 206 -19.33 0.07 2.85
C LYS A 206 -18.79 -0.24 4.24
N LYS A 207 -18.50 -1.52 4.54
CA LYS A 207 -17.91 -1.92 5.82
C LYS A 207 -16.51 -1.31 6.00
N ILE A 208 -15.67 -1.34 4.98
CA ILE A 208 -14.32 -0.74 5.01
C ILE A 208 -14.42 0.78 5.24
N GLU A 209 -15.29 1.47 4.51
CA GLU A 209 -15.50 2.92 4.65
C GLU A 209 -15.96 3.32 6.05
N GLU A 210 -16.88 2.55 6.65
CA GLU A 210 -17.32 2.78 8.02
C GLU A 210 -16.20 2.55 9.04
N LYS A 211 -15.42 1.47 8.88
CA LYS A 211 -14.26 1.22 9.75
C LYS A 211 -13.20 2.34 9.64
N LEU A 212 -12.94 2.87 8.44
CA LEU A 212 -12.08 4.05 8.24
C LEU A 212 -12.66 5.31 8.91
N ARG A 213 -13.98 5.52 8.80
CA ARG A 213 -14.67 6.66 9.42
C ARG A 213 -14.54 6.64 10.94
N ILE A 214 -14.79 5.49 11.56
CA ILE A 214 -14.66 5.27 13.01
C ILE A 214 -13.21 5.52 13.45
N ARG A 215 -12.24 5.00 12.70
CA ARG A 215 -10.81 5.20 12.99
C ARG A 215 -10.40 6.67 12.99
N ARG A 216 -10.79 7.42 11.95
CA ARG A 216 -10.51 8.87 11.87
C ARG A 216 -11.14 9.63 13.03
N GLN A 217 -12.36 9.28 13.44
CA GLN A 217 -13.03 9.90 14.58
C GLN A 217 -12.28 9.64 15.89
N LYS A 218 -11.79 8.42 16.13
CA LYS A 218 -10.97 8.09 17.31
C LYS A 218 -9.69 8.90 17.37
N HIS A 219 -8.96 9.02 16.26
CA HIS A 219 -7.72 9.79 16.20
C HIS A 219 -7.94 11.27 16.57
N VAL A 220 -9.01 11.89 16.06
CA VAL A 220 -9.37 13.28 16.40
C VAL A 220 -9.70 13.42 17.90
N LEU A 221 -10.44 12.48 18.47
CA LEU A 221 -10.78 12.51 19.90
C LEU A 221 -9.52 12.36 20.78
N GLU A 222 -8.60 11.47 20.40
CA GLU A 222 -7.34 11.28 21.10
C GLU A 222 -6.46 12.54 21.06
N GLU A 223 -6.33 13.20 19.90
CA GLU A 223 -5.58 14.45 19.77
C GLU A 223 -6.17 15.59 20.63
N VAL A 224 -7.49 15.73 20.66
CA VAL A 224 -8.17 16.75 21.48
C VAL A 224 -8.01 16.48 22.98
N SER A 225 -7.90 15.21 23.38
CA SER A 225 -7.72 14.81 24.78
C SER A 225 -6.28 14.86 25.29
N ARG A 226 -5.28 15.09 24.42
CA ARG A 226 -3.88 15.20 24.84
C ARG A 226 -3.67 16.47 25.67
N PRO A 227 -3.20 16.38 26.94
CA PRO A 227 -2.90 17.56 27.74
C PRO A 227 -1.82 18.40 27.04
N LEU A 228 -2.04 19.72 26.96
CA LEU A 228 -1.00 20.67 26.56
C LEU A 228 0.21 20.44 27.46
N LYS A 229 1.32 19.94 26.92
CA LYS A 229 2.60 19.98 27.62
C LYS A 229 2.95 21.45 27.83
N HIS A 230 2.71 21.94 29.04
CA HIS A 230 3.21 23.24 29.48
C HIS A 230 4.73 23.21 29.26
N SER A 231 5.24 24.06 28.38
CA SER A 231 6.68 24.24 28.26
C SER A 231 7.14 24.88 29.55
N ASP A 232 7.89 24.15 30.38
CA ASP A 232 8.75 24.75 31.40
C ASP A 232 9.84 25.53 30.65
N ARG A 233 9.53 26.78 30.31
CA ARG A 233 10.49 27.82 29.90
C ARG A 233 10.68 28.77 31.08
N GLU A 234 11.08 28.23 32.22
CA GLU A 234 11.62 28.99 33.34
C GLU A 234 12.95 28.35 33.75
N ASP A 235 14.04 28.62 33.00
CA ASP A 235 15.39 28.73 33.61
C ASP A 235 16.46 29.30 32.64
N ARG A 236 16.23 30.48 32.06
CA ARG A 236 17.27 31.18 31.27
C ARG A 236 17.48 32.64 31.69
N SER A 237 17.14 33.01 32.92
CA SER A 237 17.35 34.37 33.44
C SER A 237 18.48 34.51 34.47
N ASP A 238 19.23 33.44 34.81
CA ASP A 238 20.25 33.51 35.88
C ASP A 238 21.72 33.37 35.41
N SER A 239 21.96 33.29 34.09
CA SER A 239 23.33 33.21 33.54
C SER A 239 23.92 34.55 33.08
N GLU A 240 23.11 35.58 32.84
CA GLU A 240 23.61 36.88 32.37
C GLU A 240 24.08 37.80 33.52
N ASP A 241 23.55 37.64 34.74
CA ASP A 241 23.91 38.52 35.86
C ASP A 241 25.24 38.14 36.53
N ARG A 242 25.72 36.90 36.33
CA ARG A 242 27.07 36.49 36.77
C ARG A 242 28.18 37.09 35.90
N HIS A 243 27.95 37.22 34.59
CA HIS A 243 28.98 37.75 33.67
C HIS A 243 29.17 39.27 33.77
N LEU A 244 28.13 40.03 34.20
CA LEU A 244 28.25 41.48 34.40
C LEU A 244 28.98 41.85 35.70
N LYS A 245 28.82 41.05 36.77
CA LYS A 245 29.48 41.30 38.06
C LYS A 245 30.98 40.99 38.02
N GLU A 246 31.42 40.12 37.13
CA GLU A 246 32.86 39.78 36.98
C GLU A 246 33.62 40.82 36.15
N ARG A 247 32.96 41.45 35.17
CA ARG A 247 33.54 42.54 34.36
C ARG A 247 33.72 43.87 35.10
N ARG A 248 33.02 44.10 36.21
CA ARG A 248 33.16 45.31 37.03
C ARG A 248 34.26 45.24 38.09
N ARG A 249 34.94 44.10 38.23
CA ARG A 249 35.97 43.90 39.26
C ARG A 249 37.40 44.17 38.78
N TYR A 250 37.58 44.56 37.51
CA TYR A 250 38.88 44.79 36.87
C TYR A 250 38.96 46.13 36.10
N ILE A 251 38.15 47.12 36.46
CA ILE A 251 38.34 48.52 36.04
C ILE A 251 38.46 49.38 37.30
#